data_AF-A0A8J3YKS3-F1
#
_entry.id   AF-A0A8J3YKS3-F1
#
_cell.length_a   1.000
_cell.length_b   1.000
_cell.length_c   1.000
_cell.angle_alpha   90.00
_cell.angle_beta   90.00
_cell.angle_gamma   90.00
#
_symmetry.space_group_name_H-M   'P 1'
#
loop_
_entity.id
_entity.type
_entity.pdbx_description
1 polymer ?
#
loop_
_entity_poly.entity_id
_entity_poly.type
_entity_poly.pdbx_seq_one_letter_code
_entity_poly.pdbx_strand_id
1 'polypeptide(L)'
;MDPLPADGPAVLTWTAVAATRPVEVVEVVLAEFDRVARELYPAWLPDARGIDSPAGAGAAAARFVAVHAARARRQSAPFLADLAERSLRSRPPVVGRFGPEVRCAGLARVLAASFARRDAALLVAVPAGLSGPAQQALAAAGRWLADRGNLGVWFAGEPLDGVDWLDELPFCPPGAAVPSPAPAPTSAVAYPPLAGRPHPRSTAEGLLESRLATCDWSGGRSWNEPHAFGPLINPVRLDLVWRRERCVVEIDGPGHRDEVQFASDRERDVLLQLDGYAVLRFTNEQVLHHVDRVLAQIHRFLDTRRIMSPRGNNDV
;
A
#
# COMPACT_ATOMS: atom_id res chain seq x y z
N MET A 1 3.07 -12.82 -4.50
CA MET A 1 1.61 -12.95 -4.27
C MET A 1 1.10 -11.62 -3.82
N ASP A 2 0.04 -11.13 -4.45
CA ASP A 2 -0.60 -9.88 -4.08
C ASP A 2 -2.09 -9.94 -4.44
N PRO A 3 -3.01 -9.94 -3.47
CA PRO A 3 -2.84 -9.64 -2.05
C PRO A 3 -2.14 -10.74 -1.23
N LEU A 4 -1.57 -10.36 -0.08
CA LEU A 4 -1.01 -11.27 0.91
C LEU A 4 -2.10 -12.08 1.63
N PRO A 5 -1.80 -13.31 2.12
CA PRO A 5 -2.70 -14.14 2.93
C PRO A 5 -3.32 -13.36 4.09
N ALA A 6 -4.56 -13.68 4.49
CA ALA A 6 -5.37 -12.91 5.45
C ALA A 6 -4.76 -12.79 6.87
N ASP A 7 -3.88 -13.69 7.25
CA ASP A 7 -3.13 -13.72 8.50
C ASP A 7 -1.71 -13.12 8.40
N GLY A 8 -1.24 -12.82 7.19
CA GLY A 8 0.06 -12.21 6.96
C GLY A 8 0.19 -10.77 7.49
N PRO A 9 1.42 -10.29 7.73
CA PRO A 9 1.67 -8.92 8.16
C PRO A 9 1.43 -7.92 7.02
N ALA A 10 1.26 -6.65 7.37
CA ALA A 10 1.38 -5.56 6.41
C ALA A 10 2.84 -5.43 5.96
N VAL A 11 3.15 -5.76 4.72
CA VAL A 11 4.52 -5.69 4.20
C VAL A 11 4.78 -4.33 3.57
N LEU A 12 5.81 -3.65 4.02
CA LEU A 12 6.37 -2.46 3.42
C LEU A 12 7.73 -2.79 2.83
N THR A 13 8.08 -2.17 1.71
CA THR A 13 9.36 -2.39 1.02
C THR A 13 10.16 -1.11 1.02
N TRP A 14 11.45 -1.18 1.35
CA TRP A 14 12.34 -0.02 1.38
C TRP A 14 13.68 -0.38 0.78
N THR A 15 14.23 0.49 -0.07
CA THR A 15 15.61 0.28 -0.54
C THR A 15 16.57 0.98 0.41
N ALA A 16 17.54 0.23 0.92
CA ALA A 16 18.49 0.74 1.87
C ALA A 16 19.34 1.86 1.27
N VAL A 17 19.63 2.87 2.09
CA VAL A 17 20.57 3.95 1.76
C VAL A 17 21.89 3.70 2.48
N ALA A 18 23.00 4.07 1.85
CA ALA A 18 24.32 3.94 2.46
C ALA A 18 24.42 4.86 3.69
N ALA A 19 24.59 4.28 4.87
CA ALA A 19 24.84 4.96 6.13
C ALA A 19 25.77 4.11 6.97
N THR A 20 26.66 4.73 7.74
CA THR A 20 27.67 4.01 8.56
C THR A 20 27.28 3.92 10.03
N ARG A 21 26.16 4.55 10.43
CA ARG A 21 25.64 4.47 11.79
C ARG A 21 24.21 3.91 11.80
N PRO A 22 23.89 2.97 12.70
CA PRO A 22 22.54 2.41 12.80
C PRO A 22 21.45 3.47 13.00
N VAL A 23 21.75 4.51 13.81
CA VAL A 23 20.80 5.60 14.09
C VAL A 23 20.39 6.38 12.84
N GLU A 24 21.30 6.55 11.87
CA GLU A 24 21.01 7.26 10.62
C GLU A 24 20.01 6.45 9.78
N VAL A 25 20.19 5.13 9.71
CA VAL A 25 19.26 4.21 9.04
C VAL A 25 17.89 4.23 9.72
N VAL A 26 17.86 4.11 11.05
CA VAL A 26 16.62 4.13 11.84
C VAL A 26 15.84 5.43 11.60
N GLU A 27 16.49 6.58 11.64
CA GLU A 27 15.80 7.86 11.44
C GLU A 27 15.21 8.00 10.03
N VAL A 28 15.91 7.52 9.00
CA VAL A 28 15.40 7.49 7.62
C VAL A 28 14.15 6.62 7.53
N VAL A 29 14.19 5.40 8.07
CA VAL A 29 13.05 4.48 8.05
C VAL A 29 11.86 5.06 8.85
N LEU A 30 12.10 5.63 10.03
CA LEU A 30 11.03 6.22 10.85
C LEU A 30 10.43 7.48 10.20
N ALA A 31 11.21 8.27 9.46
CA ALA A 31 10.70 9.40 8.70
C ALA A 31 9.78 8.93 7.55
N GLU A 32 10.19 7.86 6.85
CA GLU A 32 9.38 7.29 5.79
C GLU A 32 8.12 6.61 6.33
N PHE A 33 8.19 5.88 7.44
CA PHE A 33 7.02 5.30 8.09
C PHE A 33 6.02 6.37 8.55
N ASP A 34 6.50 7.50 9.07
CA ASP A 34 5.63 8.64 9.39
C ASP A 34 4.95 9.21 8.14
N ARG A 35 5.70 9.35 7.04
CA ARG A 35 5.15 9.80 5.76
C ARG A 35 4.07 8.85 5.25
N VAL A 36 4.34 7.55 5.23
CA VAL A 36 3.37 6.52 4.85
C VAL A 36 2.14 6.58 5.75
N ALA A 37 2.32 6.65 7.07
CA ALA A 37 1.21 6.75 8.01
C ALA A 37 0.32 7.97 7.73
N ARG A 38 0.88 9.13 7.39
CA ARG A 38 0.10 10.31 7.01
C ARG A 38 -0.65 10.12 5.69
N GLU A 39 -0.03 9.48 4.70
CA GLU A 39 -0.67 9.15 3.41
C GLU A 39 -1.83 8.16 3.58
N LEU A 40 -1.72 7.24 4.54
CA LEU A 40 -2.74 6.23 4.82
C LEU A 40 -3.86 6.74 5.75
N TYR A 41 -3.81 7.97 6.25
CA TYR A 41 -4.91 8.52 7.06
C TYR A 41 -6.20 8.65 6.21
N PRO A 42 -7.40 8.38 6.75
CA PRO A 42 -7.71 7.87 8.10
C PRO A 42 -7.85 6.34 8.16
N ALA A 43 -7.20 5.55 7.29
CA ALA A 43 -7.37 4.08 7.26
C ALA A 43 -7.04 3.41 8.60
N TRP A 44 -5.97 3.84 9.26
CA TRP A 44 -5.59 3.37 10.60
C TRP A 44 -6.40 4.00 11.75
N LEU A 45 -7.26 4.98 11.44
CA LEU A 45 -8.19 5.62 12.38
C LEU A 45 -9.61 5.68 11.80
N PRO A 46 -10.30 4.54 11.63
CA PRO A 46 -11.60 4.48 10.94
C PRO A 46 -12.67 5.41 11.54
N ASP A 47 -12.65 5.64 12.84
CA ASP A 47 -13.58 6.53 13.55
C ASP A 47 -13.38 8.01 13.21
N ALA A 48 -12.30 8.36 12.50
CA ALA A 48 -12.05 9.71 11.99
C ALA A 48 -12.49 9.89 10.52
N ARG A 49 -13.17 8.90 9.92
CA ARG A 49 -13.77 9.04 8.58
C ARG A 49 -14.77 10.20 8.57
N GLY A 50 -14.67 11.06 7.55
CA GLY A 50 -15.46 12.28 7.42
C GLY A 50 -14.85 13.50 8.12
N ILE A 51 -13.72 13.35 8.82
CA ILE A 51 -12.91 14.47 9.33
C ILE A 51 -11.85 14.79 8.27
N ASP A 52 -12.27 15.51 7.23
CA ASP A 52 -11.44 15.75 6.04
C ASP A 52 -10.77 17.14 6.02
N SER A 53 -11.10 17.99 6.99
CA SER A 53 -10.52 19.34 7.11
C SER A 53 -9.99 19.60 8.52
N PRO A 54 -8.81 20.24 8.67
CA PRO A 54 -8.31 20.67 9.97
C PRO A 54 -9.02 21.93 10.50
N ALA A 55 -9.88 22.57 9.71
CA ALA A 55 -10.60 23.79 10.08
C ALA A 55 -11.66 23.54 11.16
N GLY A 56 -12.06 24.61 11.85
CA GLY A 56 -13.03 24.55 12.94
C GLY A 56 -12.58 23.59 14.05
N ALA A 57 -13.41 22.59 14.35
CA ALA A 57 -13.10 21.56 15.35
C ALA A 57 -12.38 20.33 14.78
N GLY A 58 -12.07 20.27 13.48
CA GLY A 58 -11.57 19.05 12.82
C GLY A 58 -10.27 18.51 13.40
N ALA A 59 -9.27 19.38 13.61
CA ALA A 59 -8.02 18.97 14.26
C ALA A 59 -8.24 18.46 15.70
N ALA A 60 -9.09 19.12 16.48
CA ALA A 60 -9.41 18.69 17.84
C ALA A 60 -10.16 17.36 17.86
N ALA A 61 -11.10 17.16 16.93
CA ALA A 61 -11.85 15.92 16.77
C ALA A 61 -10.93 14.75 16.37
N ALA A 62 -10.06 14.93 15.38
CA ALA A 62 -9.08 13.92 14.97
C ALA A 62 -8.17 13.50 16.14
N ARG A 63 -7.70 14.48 16.94
CA ARG A 63 -6.92 14.21 18.16
C ARG A 63 -7.72 13.43 19.19
N PHE A 64 -8.98 13.80 19.43
CA PHE A 64 -9.84 13.14 20.41
C PHE A 64 -10.07 11.67 20.04
N VAL A 65 -10.42 11.41 18.78
CA VAL A 65 -10.61 10.06 18.24
C VAL A 65 -9.32 9.24 18.37
N ALA A 66 -8.17 9.85 18.04
CA ALA A 66 -6.87 9.20 18.18
C ALA A 66 -6.52 8.85 19.64
N VAL A 67 -6.81 9.74 20.60
CA VAL A 67 -6.61 9.43 22.03
C VAL A 67 -7.47 8.24 22.47
N HIS A 68 -8.73 8.18 22.01
CA HIS A 68 -9.62 7.06 22.32
C HIS A 68 -9.08 5.75 21.73
N ALA A 69 -8.73 5.73 20.44
CA ALA A 69 -8.16 4.57 19.77
C ALA A 69 -6.82 4.11 20.37
N ALA A 70 -6.01 5.06 20.88
CA ALA A 70 -4.74 4.75 21.50
C ALA A 70 -4.86 3.89 22.76
N ARG A 71 -5.91 4.10 23.56
CA ARG A 71 -6.18 3.33 24.77
C ARG A 71 -6.51 1.87 24.44
N ALA A 72 -7.40 1.65 23.47
CA ALA A 72 -7.78 0.30 23.03
C ALA A 72 -6.58 -0.49 22.48
N ARG A 73 -5.63 0.20 21.84
CA ARG A 73 -4.45 -0.40 21.18
C ARG A 73 -3.17 -0.37 22.03
N ARG A 74 -3.28 -0.02 23.32
CA ARG A 74 -2.15 0.11 24.28
C ARG A 74 -0.95 0.86 23.68
N GLN A 75 -1.21 1.95 22.96
CA GLN A 75 -0.18 2.79 22.33
C GLN A 75 -0.15 4.19 22.96
N SER A 76 0.93 4.93 22.70
CA SER A 76 1.08 6.30 23.20
C SER A 76 -0.02 7.21 22.65
N ALA A 77 -0.95 7.63 23.51
CA ALA A 77 -2.02 8.56 23.13
C ALA A 77 -1.51 9.92 22.66
N PRO A 78 -0.49 10.54 23.30
CA PRO A 78 0.09 11.78 22.79
C PRO A 78 0.67 11.64 21.37
N PHE A 79 1.35 10.51 21.10
CA PHE A 79 1.93 10.23 19.78
C PHE A 79 0.85 10.07 18.71
N LEU A 80 -0.17 9.23 18.96
CA LEU A 80 -1.21 9.00 17.95
C LEU A 80 -2.04 10.25 17.67
N ALA A 81 -2.34 11.05 18.71
CA ALA A 81 -3.05 12.31 18.55
C ALA A 81 -2.26 13.33 17.73
N ASP A 82 -0.96 13.45 17.99
CA ASP A 82 -0.06 14.29 17.17
C ASP A 82 -0.01 13.81 15.71
N LEU A 83 0.14 12.50 15.48
CA LEU A 83 0.16 11.93 14.13
C LEU A 83 -1.16 12.17 13.38
N ALA A 84 -2.31 12.02 14.04
CA ALA A 84 -3.63 12.25 13.43
C ALA A 84 -3.79 13.72 13.00
N GLU A 85 -3.45 14.65 13.90
CA GLU A 85 -3.48 16.08 13.57
C GLU A 85 -2.52 16.44 12.43
N ARG A 86 -1.29 15.91 12.46
CA ARG A 86 -0.30 16.16 11.40
C ARG A 86 -0.72 15.56 10.06
N SER A 87 -1.38 14.41 10.07
CA SER A 87 -1.94 13.79 8.85
C SER A 87 -2.98 14.72 8.22
N LEU A 88 -3.93 15.21 9.03
CA LEU A 88 -5.00 16.11 8.57
C LEU A 88 -4.48 17.47 8.08
N ARG A 89 -3.38 17.96 8.65
CA ARG A 89 -2.74 19.23 8.26
C ARG A 89 -1.64 19.06 7.21
N SER A 90 -1.37 17.84 6.75
CA SER A 90 -0.24 17.51 5.85
C SER A 90 1.11 18.03 6.35
N ARG A 91 1.38 17.91 7.66
CA ARG A 91 2.62 18.40 8.30
C ARG A 91 3.63 17.28 8.56
N PRO A 92 4.94 17.50 8.32
CA PRO A 92 5.98 16.55 8.67
C PRO A 92 6.12 16.39 10.19
N PRO A 93 6.81 15.33 10.67
CA PRO A 93 7.07 15.15 12.09
C PRO A 93 7.95 16.28 12.65
N VAL A 94 7.71 16.65 13.90
CA VAL A 94 8.56 17.60 14.63
C VAL A 94 9.70 16.84 15.26
N VAL A 95 10.94 17.14 14.85
CA VAL A 95 12.16 16.51 15.35
C VAL A 95 12.23 16.61 16.87
N GLY A 96 12.57 15.50 17.53
CA GLY A 96 12.75 15.45 18.99
C GLY A 96 11.46 15.48 19.82
N ARG A 97 10.26 15.64 19.22
CA ARG A 97 8.99 15.64 19.97
C ARG A 97 8.69 14.32 20.66
N PHE A 98 9.05 13.21 20.00
CA PHE A 98 8.90 11.85 20.53
C PHE A 98 10.20 11.09 20.29
N GLY A 99 10.63 10.31 21.29
CA GLY A 99 11.79 9.42 21.17
C GLY A 99 11.59 8.36 20.08
N PRO A 100 12.69 7.85 19.49
CA PRO A 100 12.63 6.92 18.37
C PRO A 100 11.88 5.63 18.73
N GLU A 101 11.94 5.15 19.97
CA GLU A 101 11.22 3.95 20.42
C GLU A 101 9.70 4.14 20.37
N VAL A 102 9.22 5.30 20.84
CA VAL A 102 7.79 5.64 20.81
C VAL A 102 7.30 5.76 19.36
N ARG A 103 8.11 6.39 18.50
CA ARG A 103 7.83 6.51 17.07
C ARG A 103 7.80 5.12 16.41
N CYS A 104 8.79 4.28 16.65
CA CYS A 104 8.90 2.95 16.04
C CYS A 104 7.70 2.07 16.42
N ALA A 105 7.43 1.89 17.71
CA ALA A 105 6.31 1.08 18.19
C ALA A 105 4.95 1.64 17.73
N GLY A 106 4.79 2.97 17.73
CA GLY A 106 3.56 3.62 17.29
C GLY A 106 3.33 3.48 15.79
N LEU A 107 4.35 3.77 14.97
CA LEU A 107 4.25 3.68 13.52
C LEU A 107 4.04 2.25 13.04
N ALA A 108 4.73 1.26 13.62
CA ALA A 108 4.54 -0.15 13.28
C ALA A 108 3.05 -0.57 13.40
N ARG A 109 2.41 -0.21 14.51
CA ARG A 109 0.99 -0.50 14.76
C ARG A 109 0.06 0.29 13.85
N VAL A 110 0.39 1.55 13.57
CA VAL A 110 -0.38 2.39 12.65
C VAL A 110 -0.34 1.81 11.24
N LEU A 111 0.84 1.38 10.78
CA LEU A 111 1.00 0.76 9.47
C LEU A 111 0.24 -0.56 9.41
N ALA A 112 0.39 -1.46 10.38
CA ALA A 112 -0.38 -2.71 10.45
C ALA A 112 -1.90 -2.46 10.42
N ALA A 113 -2.39 -1.53 11.25
CA ALA A 113 -3.79 -1.17 11.33
C ALA A 113 -4.35 -0.56 10.04
N SER A 114 -3.51 0.14 9.26
CA SER A 114 -3.92 0.71 7.97
C SER A 114 -4.42 -0.38 7.01
N PHE A 115 -3.78 -1.56 7.05
CA PHE A 115 -4.08 -2.72 6.21
C PHE A 115 -4.99 -3.75 6.88
N ALA A 116 -5.62 -3.39 8.01
CA ALA A 116 -6.40 -4.30 8.86
C ALA A 116 -5.61 -5.56 9.30
N ARG A 117 -4.29 -5.42 9.49
CA ARG A 117 -3.40 -6.49 9.96
C ARG A 117 -3.02 -6.28 11.42
N ARG A 118 -2.59 -7.37 12.07
CA ARG A 118 -2.09 -7.34 13.46
C ARG A 118 -0.66 -6.84 13.52
N ASP A 119 0.15 -7.29 12.56
CA ASP A 119 1.58 -7.06 12.51
C ASP A 119 1.99 -6.39 11.21
N ALA A 120 3.18 -5.79 11.21
CA ALA A 120 3.80 -5.21 10.02
C ALA A 120 5.21 -5.79 9.84
N ALA A 121 5.67 -5.83 8.59
CA ALA A 121 6.99 -6.26 8.22
C ALA A 121 7.64 -5.27 7.24
N LEU A 122 8.95 -5.10 7.35
CA LEU A 122 9.78 -4.32 6.46
C LEU A 122 10.67 -5.26 5.65
N LEU A 123 10.48 -5.29 4.34
CA LEU A 123 11.40 -5.91 3.40
C LEU A 123 12.38 -4.84 2.91
N VAL A 124 13.64 -5.01 3.29
CA VAL A 124 14.75 -4.13 2.96
C VAL A 124 15.47 -4.67 1.73
N ALA A 125 15.36 -3.95 0.61
CA ALA A 125 16.19 -4.21 -0.56
C ALA A 125 17.61 -3.67 -0.32
N VAL A 126 18.59 -4.57 -0.33
CA VAL A 126 20.00 -4.25 -0.09
C VAL A 126 20.66 -3.90 -1.43
N PRO A 127 21.14 -2.66 -1.61
CA PRO A 127 21.83 -2.26 -2.84
C PRO A 127 23.23 -2.87 -2.92
N ALA A 128 23.73 -3.03 -4.15
CA ALA A 128 25.10 -3.45 -4.39
C ALA A 128 26.14 -2.44 -3.90
N GLY A 129 27.28 -2.96 -3.47
CA GLY A 129 28.45 -2.16 -3.12
C GLY A 129 28.40 -1.46 -1.75
N LEU A 130 27.53 -1.90 -0.83
CA LEU A 130 27.59 -1.43 0.56
C LEU A 130 28.93 -1.83 1.21
N SER A 131 29.60 -0.89 1.85
CA SER A 131 30.81 -1.15 2.62
C SER A 131 30.50 -1.98 3.87
N GLY A 132 31.49 -2.72 4.40
CA GLY A 132 31.33 -3.52 5.63
C GLY A 132 30.70 -2.73 6.81
N PRO A 133 31.16 -1.51 7.15
CA PRO A 133 30.52 -0.70 8.18
C PRO A 133 29.06 -0.32 7.86
N ALA A 134 28.73 -0.11 6.59
CA ALA A 134 27.35 0.18 6.18
C ALA A 134 26.45 -1.06 6.28
N GLN A 135 26.97 -2.25 5.95
CA GLN A 135 26.26 -3.51 6.15
C GLN A 135 25.96 -3.74 7.65
N GLN A 136 26.95 -3.54 8.53
CA GLN A 136 26.77 -3.63 9.98
C GLN A 136 25.76 -2.62 10.51
N ALA A 137 25.81 -1.38 10.04
CA ALA A 137 24.86 -0.34 10.41
C ALA A 137 23.43 -0.70 10.01
N LEU A 138 23.24 -1.20 8.78
CA LEU A 138 21.95 -1.63 8.26
C LEU A 138 21.37 -2.80 9.05
N ALA A 139 22.18 -3.83 9.31
CA ALA A 139 21.76 -4.99 10.08
C ALA A 139 21.38 -4.60 11.52
N ALA A 140 22.23 -3.84 12.21
CA ALA A 140 21.96 -3.37 13.57
C ALA A 140 20.70 -2.49 13.65
N ALA A 141 20.45 -1.65 12.64
CA ALA A 141 19.22 -0.89 12.54
C ALA A 141 17.99 -1.79 12.32
N GLY A 142 18.10 -2.81 11.47
CA GLY A 142 17.03 -3.79 11.26
C GLY A 142 16.68 -4.54 12.55
N ARG A 143 17.68 -4.98 13.30
CA ARG A 143 17.47 -5.58 14.63
C ARG A 143 16.79 -4.63 15.59
N TRP A 144 17.24 -3.37 15.66
CA TRP A 144 16.62 -2.36 16.52
C TRP A 144 15.15 -2.12 16.13
N LEU A 145 14.83 -2.05 14.84
CA LEU A 145 13.46 -1.88 14.34
C LEU A 145 12.59 -3.10 14.70
N ALA A 146 13.13 -4.31 14.59
CA ALA A 146 12.43 -5.52 14.99
C ALA A 146 12.13 -5.51 16.50
N ASP A 147 13.15 -5.26 17.33
CA ASP A 147 13.05 -5.29 18.80
C ASP A 147 12.15 -4.17 19.35
N ARG A 148 12.23 -2.95 18.81
CA ARG A 148 11.48 -1.79 19.30
C ARG A 148 10.11 -1.63 18.65
N GLY A 149 9.96 -2.07 17.41
CA GLY A 149 8.72 -1.94 16.65
C GLY A 149 7.82 -3.16 16.72
N ASN A 150 8.32 -4.31 17.18
CA ASN A 150 7.69 -5.62 16.95
C ASN A 150 7.39 -5.82 15.46
N LEU A 151 8.38 -5.50 14.63
CA LEU A 151 8.31 -5.56 13.16
C LEU A 151 9.07 -6.79 12.68
N GLY A 152 8.51 -7.53 11.72
CA GLY A 152 9.33 -8.47 10.95
C GLY A 152 10.28 -7.69 10.05
N VAL A 153 11.59 -7.92 10.11
CA VAL A 153 12.55 -7.24 9.22
C VAL A 153 13.28 -8.29 8.40
N TRP A 154 13.24 -8.13 7.08
CA TRP A 154 13.83 -9.05 6.12
C TRP A 154 14.77 -8.28 5.21
N PHE A 155 15.91 -8.87 4.87
CA PHE A 155 16.84 -8.32 3.89
C PHE A 155 16.77 -9.15 2.61
N ALA A 156 16.75 -8.51 1.45
CA ALA A 156 16.72 -9.16 0.15
C ALA A 156 17.61 -8.42 -0.85
N GLY A 157 18.17 -9.14 -1.82
CA GLY A 157 19.14 -8.61 -2.76
C GLY A 157 20.55 -9.09 -2.41
N GLU A 158 21.49 -8.16 -2.33
CA GLU A 158 22.89 -8.48 -2.05
C GLU A 158 23.10 -8.98 -0.62
N PRO A 159 23.96 -10.01 -0.42
CA PRO A 159 24.24 -10.55 0.89
C PRO A 159 24.94 -9.52 1.78
N LEU A 160 24.73 -9.65 3.10
CA LEU A 160 25.37 -8.82 4.12
C LEU A 160 26.56 -9.56 4.73
N ASP A 161 27.54 -9.92 3.89
CA ASP A 161 28.72 -10.74 4.25
C ASP A 161 29.50 -10.22 5.48
N GLY A 162 29.41 -8.92 5.78
CA GLY A 162 30.03 -8.30 6.95
C GLY A 162 29.29 -8.53 8.28
N VAL A 163 28.24 -9.35 8.29
CA VAL A 163 27.35 -9.58 9.44
C VAL A 163 27.16 -11.09 9.66
N ASP A 164 27.66 -11.60 10.77
CA ASP A 164 27.74 -13.04 11.08
C ASP A 164 26.57 -13.61 11.89
N TRP A 165 25.70 -12.75 12.41
CA TRP A 165 24.56 -13.12 13.27
C TRP A 165 23.21 -13.11 12.55
N LEU A 166 23.20 -12.87 11.24
CA LEU A 166 22.00 -12.97 10.41
C LEU A 166 21.88 -14.37 9.82
N ASP A 167 20.69 -14.97 9.95
CA ASP A 167 20.37 -16.22 9.28
C ASP A 167 20.05 -15.95 7.80
N GLU A 168 20.71 -16.68 6.91
CA GLU A 168 20.43 -16.63 5.48
C GLU A 168 19.48 -17.76 5.07
N LEU A 169 18.44 -17.40 4.32
CA LEU A 169 17.49 -18.35 3.77
C LEU A 169 17.55 -18.29 2.24
N PRO A 170 18.10 -19.32 1.57
CA PRO A 170 18.13 -19.36 0.12
C PRO A 170 16.70 -19.47 -0.41
N PHE A 171 16.29 -18.47 -1.19
CA PHE A 171 14.97 -18.42 -1.79
C PHE A 171 15.08 -18.16 -3.30
N CYS A 172 14.61 -19.10 -4.10
CA CYS A 172 14.47 -18.94 -5.54
C CYS A 172 12.97 -18.89 -5.87
N PRO A 173 12.43 -17.74 -6.31
CA PRO A 173 11.03 -17.66 -6.71
C PRO A 173 10.80 -18.58 -7.91
N PRO A 174 9.72 -19.39 -7.94
CA PRO A 174 9.36 -20.15 -9.12
C PRO A 174 9.10 -19.19 -10.29
N GLY A 175 9.81 -19.37 -11.40
CA GLY A 175 9.67 -18.53 -12.59
C GLY A 175 10.37 -17.17 -12.53
N ALA A 176 11.30 -16.95 -11.60
CA ALA A 176 12.10 -15.72 -11.58
C ALA A 176 12.91 -15.56 -12.88
N ALA A 177 12.44 -14.70 -13.78
CA ALA A 177 13.28 -14.12 -14.82
C ALA A 177 14.34 -13.22 -14.18
N VAL A 178 15.46 -13.05 -14.87
CA VAL A 178 16.50 -12.06 -14.52
C VAL A 178 15.79 -10.71 -14.31
N PRO A 179 15.93 -10.07 -13.14
CA PRO A 179 15.23 -8.81 -12.88
C PRO A 179 15.62 -7.80 -13.96
N SER A 180 14.62 -7.32 -14.70
CA SER A 180 14.75 -6.13 -15.55
C SER A 180 15.29 -5.00 -14.67
N PRO A 181 16.23 -4.15 -15.14
CA PRO A 181 16.85 -3.14 -14.31
C PRO A 181 15.77 -2.28 -13.68
N ALA A 182 15.59 -2.45 -12.37
CA ALA A 182 14.60 -1.71 -11.63
C ALA A 182 14.86 -0.21 -11.85
N PRO A 183 13.81 0.62 -11.98
CA PRO A 183 14.00 2.07 -11.96
C PRO A 183 14.85 2.45 -10.74
N ALA A 184 15.71 3.46 -10.90
CA ALA A 184 16.69 3.85 -9.88
C ALA A 184 16.07 3.80 -8.48
N PRO A 185 16.68 3.09 -7.52
CA PRO A 185 16.05 2.84 -6.24
C PRO A 185 15.73 4.16 -5.56
N THR A 186 14.44 4.44 -5.42
CA THR A 186 14.00 5.52 -4.54
C THR A 186 14.14 5.03 -3.11
N SER A 187 14.72 5.84 -2.23
CA SER A 187 14.78 5.56 -0.78
C SER A 187 13.41 5.66 -0.10
N ALA A 188 12.33 5.79 -0.88
CA ALA A 188 10.97 5.85 -0.39
C ALA A 188 10.49 4.46 0.05
N VAL A 189 9.81 4.40 1.19
CA VAL A 189 9.12 3.16 1.60
C VAL A 189 7.90 2.96 0.72
N ALA A 190 7.89 1.94 -0.13
CA ALA A 190 6.72 1.48 -0.87
C ALA A 190 5.84 0.55 -0.03
N TYR A 191 4.55 0.50 -0.35
CA TYR A 191 3.54 -0.26 0.38
C TYR A 191 2.45 -0.70 -0.60
N PRO A 192 1.72 -1.80 -0.33
CA PRO A 192 0.67 -2.27 -1.21
C PRO A 192 -0.53 -1.31 -1.22
N PRO A 193 -1.33 -1.27 -2.30
CA PRO A 193 -2.58 -0.52 -2.31
C PRO A 193 -3.57 -0.96 -1.23
N LEU A 194 -4.34 0.01 -0.71
CA LEU A 194 -5.38 -0.22 0.29
C LEU A 194 -6.73 -0.49 -0.38
N ALA A 195 -7.37 -1.61 0.00
CA ALA A 195 -8.73 -1.91 -0.44
C ALA A 195 -9.72 -0.79 -0.11
N GLY A 196 -10.63 -0.53 -1.04
CA GLY A 196 -11.65 0.51 -0.97
C GLY A 196 -11.19 1.92 -1.33
N ARG A 197 -9.93 2.15 -1.72
CA ARG A 197 -9.43 3.49 -2.11
C ARG A 197 -8.35 3.45 -3.18
N PRO A 198 -8.18 4.51 -3.99
CA PRO A 198 -7.02 4.63 -4.88
C PRO A 198 -5.72 4.66 -4.08
N HIS A 199 -4.63 4.18 -4.68
CA HIS A 199 -3.31 4.21 -4.10
C HIS A 199 -2.86 5.69 -3.93
N PRO A 200 -2.49 6.16 -2.72
CA PRO A 200 -2.20 7.58 -2.47
C PRO A 200 -1.07 8.17 -3.32
N ARG A 201 -0.14 7.33 -3.79
CA ARG A 201 0.96 7.74 -4.67
C ARG A 201 0.70 7.54 -6.16
N SER A 202 -0.47 7.03 -6.54
CA SER A 202 -0.86 6.89 -7.93
C SER A 202 -1.64 8.12 -8.36
N THR A 203 -0.98 9.02 -9.10
CA THR A 203 -1.61 10.24 -9.61
C THR A 203 -2.73 9.94 -10.60
N ALA A 204 -2.60 8.86 -11.37
CA ALA A 204 -3.62 8.38 -12.29
C ALA A 204 -4.87 7.89 -11.54
N GLU A 205 -4.73 6.98 -10.56
CA GLU A 205 -5.85 6.50 -9.75
C GLU A 205 -6.54 7.66 -9.01
N GLY A 206 -5.75 8.55 -8.40
CA GLY A 206 -6.28 9.72 -7.68
C GLY A 206 -7.07 10.67 -8.60
N LEU A 207 -6.56 10.94 -9.81
CA LEU A 207 -7.26 11.76 -10.79
C LEU A 207 -8.56 11.06 -11.24
N LEU A 208 -8.51 9.77 -11.59
CA LEU A 208 -9.69 9.05 -12.06
C LEU A 208 -10.77 9.03 -10.98
N GLU A 209 -10.42 8.73 -9.72
CA GLU A 209 -11.36 8.75 -8.60
C GLU A 209 -11.97 10.14 -8.39
N SER A 210 -11.17 11.22 -8.46
CA SER A 210 -11.69 12.59 -8.30
C SER A 210 -12.75 12.94 -9.33
N ARG A 211 -12.61 12.43 -10.57
CA ARG A 211 -13.58 12.66 -11.65
C ARG A 211 -14.78 11.72 -11.54
N LEU A 212 -14.57 10.44 -11.25
CA LEU A 212 -15.66 9.47 -11.00
C LEU A 212 -16.57 9.93 -9.88
N ALA A 213 -16.03 10.51 -8.80
CA ALA A 213 -16.81 11.03 -7.67
C ALA A 213 -17.81 12.12 -8.07
N THR A 214 -17.59 12.83 -9.18
CA THR A 214 -18.51 13.84 -9.72
C THR A 214 -19.57 13.27 -10.68
N CYS A 215 -19.50 11.99 -11.00
CA CYS A 215 -20.38 11.34 -11.97
C CYS A 215 -21.45 10.48 -11.27
N ASP A 216 -22.73 10.78 -11.49
CA ASP A 216 -23.84 10.06 -10.85
C ASP A 216 -23.91 8.57 -11.21
N TRP A 217 -23.42 8.18 -12.39
CA TRP A 217 -23.42 6.80 -12.87
C TRP A 217 -22.35 5.91 -12.22
N SER A 218 -21.38 6.49 -11.52
CA SER A 218 -20.16 5.80 -11.06
C SER A 218 -20.32 5.06 -9.72
N GLY A 219 -21.53 5.06 -9.14
CA GLY A 219 -21.83 4.36 -7.90
C GLY A 219 -21.57 2.85 -7.97
N GLY A 220 -21.35 2.23 -6.80
CA GLY A 220 -21.08 0.78 -6.69
C GLY A 220 -19.66 0.34 -7.06
N ARG A 221 -18.76 1.31 -7.29
CA ARG A 221 -17.33 1.04 -7.53
C ARG A 221 -16.57 0.75 -6.25
N SER A 222 -15.47 0.02 -6.35
CA SER A 222 -14.52 -0.19 -5.25
C SER A 222 -13.11 -0.29 -5.81
N TRP A 223 -12.16 0.32 -5.11
CA TRP A 223 -10.76 0.34 -5.53
C TRP A 223 -9.93 -0.74 -4.84
N ASN A 224 -8.88 -1.22 -5.48
CA ASN A 224 -7.83 -2.04 -4.89
C ASN A 224 -8.38 -3.28 -4.13
N GLU A 225 -9.45 -3.86 -4.68
CA GLU A 225 -10.20 -4.92 -4.03
C GLU A 225 -9.56 -6.29 -4.28
N PRO A 226 -9.34 -7.10 -3.24
CA PRO A 226 -8.96 -8.48 -3.42
C PRO A 226 -10.11 -9.29 -4.04
N HIS A 227 -9.81 -10.12 -5.02
CA HIS A 227 -10.73 -11.05 -5.65
C HIS A 227 -10.14 -12.45 -5.63
N ALA A 228 -10.86 -13.38 -5.03
CA ALA A 228 -10.48 -14.78 -4.94
C ALA A 228 -11.35 -15.60 -5.91
N PHE A 229 -10.71 -16.45 -6.71
CA PHE A 229 -11.39 -17.37 -7.64
C PHE A 229 -11.76 -18.70 -6.98
N GLY A 230 -11.11 -19.04 -5.85
CA GLY A 230 -11.30 -20.29 -5.13
C GLY A 230 -10.14 -20.54 -4.16
N PRO A 231 -10.20 -21.62 -3.36
CA PRO A 231 -9.20 -21.89 -2.32
C PRO A 231 -7.83 -22.33 -2.85
N LEU A 232 -7.75 -22.76 -4.11
CA LEU A 232 -6.52 -23.28 -4.74
C LEU A 232 -5.86 -22.27 -5.68
N ILE A 233 -6.49 -21.12 -5.90
CA ILE A 233 -6.00 -20.09 -6.81
C ILE A 233 -5.67 -18.86 -5.97
N ASN A 234 -4.47 -18.34 -6.17
CA ASN A 234 -4.07 -17.13 -5.47
C ASN A 234 -5.02 -15.98 -5.82
N PRO A 235 -5.49 -15.21 -4.82
CA PRO A 235 -6.29 -14.04 -5.09
C PRO A 235 -5.49 -13.03 -5.91
N VAL A 236 -6.21 -12.18 -6.63
CA VAL A 236 -5.67 -11.04 -7.37
C VAL A 236 -6.28 -9.76 -6.83
N ARG A 237 -5.53 -8.66 -6.85
CA ARG A 237 -6.08 -7.34 -6.52
C ARG A 237 -6.52 -6.62 -7.78
N LEU A 238 -7.79 -6.24 -7.84
CA LEU A 238 -8.40 -5.46 -8.91
C LEU A 238 -8.26 -3.96 -8.60
N ASP A 239 -7.70 -3.18 -9.52
CA ASP A 239 -7.49 -1.74 -9.27
C ASP A 239 -8.82 -1.02 -9.08
N LEU A 240 -9.80 -1.21 -9.96
CA LEU A 240 -11.13 -0.62 -9.85
C LEU A 240 -12.19 -1.61 -10.34
N VAL A 241 -13.25 -1.84 -9.56
CA VAL A 241 -14.27 -2.83 -9.90
C VAL A 241 -15.70 -2.33 -9.65
N TRP A 242 -16.58 -2.63 -10.59
CA TRP A 242 -18.04 -2.64 -10.43
C TRP A 242 -18.53 -4.08 -10.41
N ARG A 243 -18.74 -4.64 -9.21
CA ARG A 243 -19.08 -6.06 -9.03
C ARG A 243 -20.40 -6.45 -9.69
N ARG A 244 -21.41 -5.59 -9.61
CA ARG A 244 -22.75 -5.85 -10.17
C ARG A 244 -22.72 -5.90 -11.71
N GLU A 245 -21.96 -5.01 -12.34
CA GLU A 245 -21.80 -4.93 -13.78
C GLU A 245 -20.71 -5.87 -14.31
N ARG A 246 -20.01 -6.59 -13.42
CA ARG A 246 -18.88 -7.45 -13.74
C ARG A 246 -17.85 -6.73 -14.61
N CYS A 247 -17.50 -5.50 -14.22
CA CYS A 247 -16.54 -4.65 -14.90
C CYS A 247 -15.33 -4.43 -13.99
N VAL A 248 -14.14 -4.79 -14.47
CA VAL A 248 -12.85 -4.45 -13.88
C VAL A 248 -12.18 -3.42 -14.76
N VAL A 249 -11.57 -2.43 -14.13
CA VAL A 249 -10.71 -1.43 -14.76
C VAL A 249 -9.33 -1.55 -14.11
N GLU A 250 -8.30 -1.81 -14.91
CA GLU A 250 -6.90 -1.85 -14.46
C GLU A 250 -6.16 -0.60 -14.98
N ILE A 251 -5.29 -0.03 -14.15
CA ILE A 251 -4.49 1.14 -14.48
C ILE A 251 -3.02 0.73 -14.58
N ASP A 252 -2.58 0.46 -15.80
CA ASP A 252 -1.25 -0.08 -16.07
C ASP A 252 -0.19 1.04 -16.02
N GLY A 253 0.84 0.84 -15.19
CA GLY A 253 2.02 1.70 -15.11
C GLY A 253 3.04 1.45 -16.23
N PRO A 254 4.05 2.32 -16.41
CA PRO A 254 5.02 2.25 -17.51
C PRO A 254 6.00 1.06 -17.46
N GLY A 255 5.75 0.02 -16.67
CA GLY A 255 6.66 -1.11 -16.45
C GLY A 255 6.00 -2.47 -16.66
N HIS A 256 5.66 -2.81 -17.91
CA HIS A 256 5.18 -4.15 -18.25
C HIS A 256 5.81 -4.64 -19.57
N ARG A 257 7.11 -4.91 -19.56
CA ARG A 257 7.83 -5.47 -20.73
C ARG A 257 8.65 -6.73 -20.42
N ASP A 258 8.31 -7.47 -19.37
CA ASP A 258 8.96 -8.75 -19.09
C ASP A 258 8.02 -9.91 -19.47
N GLU A 259 8.54 -10.89 -20.21
CA GLU A 259 7.77 -12.01 -20.79
C GLU A 259 7.05 -12.88 -19.74
N VAL A 260 7.65 -13.04 -18.54
CA VAL A 260 7.04 -13.78 -17.43
C VAL A 260 5.85 -13.04 -16.83
N GLN A 261 5.94 -11.71 -16.73
CA GLN A 261 4.84 -10.90 -16.22
C GLN A 261 3.67 -10.90 -17.19
N PHE A 262 3.94 -10.92 -18.49
CA PHE A 262 2.93 -11.03 -19.53
C PHE A 262 2.15 -12.36 -19.49
N ALA A 263 2.82 -13.49 -19.20
CA ALA A 263 2.15 -14.78 -19.03
C ALA A 263 1.23 -14.79 -17.80
N SER A 264 1.71 -14.26 -16.67
CA SER A 264 0.92 -14.12 -15.43
C SER A 264 -0.28 -13.18 -15.61
N ASP A 265 -0.12 -12.08 -16.35
CA ASP A 265 -1.20 -11.13 -16.63
C ASP A 265 -2.28 -11.75 -17.51
N ARG A 266 -1.88 -12.58 -18.50
CA ARG A 266 -2.83 -13.34 -19.33
C ARG A 266 -3.60 -14.38 -18.56
N GLU A 267 -2.94 -15.14 -17.69
CA GLU A 267 -3.61 -16.12 -16.83
C GLU A 267 -4.66 -15.44 -15.94
N ARG A 268 -4.29 -14.30 -15.35
CA ARG A 268 -5.20 -13.46 -14.56
C ARG A 268 -6.41 -12.99 -15.37
N ASP A 269 -6.20 -12.47 -16.58
CA ASP A 269 -7.28 -12.00 -17.45
C ASP A 269 -8.25 -13.14 -17.82
N VAL A 270 -7.71 -14.34 -18.10
CA VAL A 270 -8.53 -15.54 -18.37
C VAL A 270 -9.37 -15.91 -17.16
N LEU A 271 -8.78 -15.94 -15.96
CA LEU A 271 -9.51 -16.24 -14.72
C LEU A 271 -10.64 -15.25 -14.45
N LEU A 272 -10.40 -13.95 -14.66
CA LEU A 272 -11.43 -12.91 -14.53
C LEU A 272 -12.56 -13.09 -15.54
N GLN A 273 -12.24 -13.42 -16.78
CA GLN A 273 -13.23 -13.70 -17.82
C GLN A 273 -14.07 -14.94 -17.48
N LEU A 274 -13.44 -16.00 -16.97
CA LEU A 274 -14.15 -17.22 -16.52
C LEU A 274 -15.07 -16.93 -15.32
N ASP A 275 -14.70 -15.99 -14.44
CA ASP A 275 -15.58 -15.49 -13.37
C ASP A 275 -16.61 -14.43 -13.86
N GLY A 276 -16.70 -14.24 -15.18
CA GLY A 276 -17.72 -13.40 -15.83
C GLY A 276 -17.38 -11.91 -15.89
N TYR A 277 -16.19 -11.51 -15.46
CA TYR A 277 -15.73 -10.12 -15.56
C TYR A 277 -15.24 -9.78 -16.96
N ALA A 278 -15.51 -8.54 -17.39
CA ALA A 278 -14.76 -7.89 -18.45
C ALA A 278 -13.70 -6.98 -17.83
N VAL A 279 -12.51 -6.97 -18.42
CA VAL A 279 -11.38 -6.16 -17.98
C VAL A 279 -11.13 -5.05 -19.01
N LEU A 280 -11.18 -3.80 -18.58
CA LEU A 280 -10.78 -2.62 -19.36
C LEU A 280 -9.42 -2.14 -18.83
N ARG A 281 -8.43 -2.01 -19.71
CA ARG A 281 -7.08 -1.57 -19.32
C ARG A 281 -6.81 -0.17 -19.84
N PHE A 282 -6.30 0.69 -18.96
CA PHE A 282 -5.86 2.04 -19.32
C PHE A 282 -4.45 2.27 -18.82
N THR A 283 -3.61 2.90 -19.63
CA THR A 283 -2.29 3.32 -19.17
C THR A 283 -2.40 4.55 -18.27
N ASN A 284 -1.41 4.75 -17.38
CA ASN A 284 -1.28 5.98 -16.62
C ASN A 284 -1.39 7.24 -17.50
N GLU A 285 -0.74 7.24 -18.67
CA GLU A 285 -0.79 8.38 -19.61
C GLU A 285 -2.18 8.63 -20.17
N GLN A 286 -2.94 7.58 -20.50
CA GLN A 286 -4.33 7.73 -20.95
C GLN A 286 -5.19 8.35 -19.86
N VAL A 287 -5.04 7.91 -18.61
CA VAL A 287 -5.79 8.49 -17.49
C VAL A 287 -5.36 9.94 -17.25
N LEU A 288 -4.06 10.24 -17.22
CA LEU A 288 -3.55 11.57 -16.92
C LEU A 288 -3.86 12.60 -18.00
N HIS A 289 -3.81 12.22 -19.28
CA HIS A 289 -3.96 13.17 -20.40
C HIS A 289 -5.31 13.10 -21.08
N HIS A 290 -6.07 12.01 -20.92
CA HIS A 290 -7.32 11.75 -21.64
C HIS A 290 -8.43 11.20 -20.74
N VAL A 291 -8.46 11.60 -19.47
CA VAL A 291 -9.44 11.11 -18.46
C VAL A 291 -10.90 11.15 -18.95
N ASP A 292 -11.31 12.17 -19.70
CA ASP A 292 -12.69 12.27 -20.19
C ASP A 292 -13.04 11.15 -21.18
N ARG A 293 -12.06 10.73 -22.00
CA ARG A 293 -12.24 9.59 -22.91
C ARG A 293 -12.32 8.28 -22.15
N VAL A 294 -11.49 8.12 -21.12
CA VAL A 294 -11.51 6.95 -20.22
C VAL A 294 -12.88 6.82 -19.55
N LEU A 295 -13.38 7.90 -18.94
CA LEU A 295 -14.70 7.95 -18.30
C LEU A 295 -15.83 7.61 -19.28
N ALA A 296 -15.79 8.15 -20.50
CA ALA A 296 -16.81 7.87 -21.51
C ALA A 296 -16.83 6.39 -21.93
N GLN A 297 -15.67 5.74 -22.02
CA GLN A 297 -15.57 4.31 -22.33
C GLN A 297 -16.10 3.44 -21.19
N ILE A 298 -15.70 3.74 -19.94
CA ILE A 298 -16.20 3.06 -18.75
C ILE A 298 -17.72 3.20 -18.65
N HIS A 299 -18.24 4.43 -18.77
CA HIS A 299 -19.68 4.69 -18.68
C HIS A 299 -20.47 3.91 -19.73
N ARG A 300 -20.06 3.96 -21.00
CA ARG A 300 -20.70 3.22 -22.09
C ARG A 300 -20.72 1.71 -21.82
N PHE A 301 -19.63 1.17 -21.30
CA PHE A 301 -19.54 -0.25 -20.96
C PHE A 301 -20.52 -0.62 -19.85
N LEU A 302 -20.54 0.16 -18.76
CA LEU A 302 -21.44 -0.06 -17.63
C LEU A 302 -22.91 0.05 -18.06
N ASP A 303 -23.27 1.04 -18.87
CA ASP A 303 -24.63 1.20 -19.38
C ASP A 303 -25.07 0.00 -20.21
N THR A 304 -24.18 -0.47 -21.10
CA THR A 304 -24.45 -1.68 -21.89
C THR A 304 -24.71 -2.89 -20.98
N ARG A 305 -23.88 -3.10 -19.96
CA ARG A 305 -24.07 -4.18 -18.97
C ARG A 305 -25.35 -4.04 -18.16
N ARG A 306 -25.72 -2.82 -17.78
CA ARG A 306 -26.95 -2.52 -17.02
C ARG A 306 -28.20 -2.76 -17.86
N ILE A 307 -28.16 -2.47 -19.16
CA ILE A 307 -29.25 -2.73 -20.10
C ILE A 307 -29.39 -4.22 -20.39
N MET A 308 -28.27 -4.94 -20.55
CA MET A 308 -28.26 -6.38 -20.85
C MET A 308 -28.59 -7.25 -19.63
N SER A 309 -28.46 -6.72 -18.42
CA SER A 309 -28.83 -7.39 -17.16
C SER A 309 -30.01 -6.68 -16.45
N PRO A 310 -31.21 -6.60 -17.06
CA PRO A 310 -32.36 -6.01 -16.39
C PRO A 310 -32.86 -6.99 -15.33
N ARG A 311 -32.78 -6.60 -14.05
CA ARG A 311 -33.39 -7.24 -12.85
C ARG A 311 -33.89 -8.68 -13.05
N GLY A 312 -33.08 -9.66 -12.65
CA GLY A 312 -33.53 -11.02 -12.37
C GLY A 312 -33.19 -11.41 -10.94
N ASN A 313 -34.04 -11.00 -9.98
CA ASN A 313 -34.55 -11.78 -8.83
C ASN A 313 -35.31 -10.85 -7.85
N ASN A 314 -36.54 -10.49 -8.20
CA ASN A 314 -37.62 -10.41 -7.21
C ASN A 314 -38.39 -11.71 -7.41
N ASP A 315 -38.27 -12.66 -6.47
CA ASP A 315 -39.39 -13.33 -5.82
C ASP A 315 -38.93 -14.60 -5.08
N VAL A 316 -39.47 -14.71 -3.86
CA VAL A 316 -39.54 -15.81 -2.87
C VAL A 316 -38.33 -16.07 -1.98
#